data_AF-A0A4Q0A094-F1
#
_entry.id   AF-A0A4Q0A094-F1
#
_cell.length_a   1.000
_cell.length_b   1.000
_cell.length_c   1.000
_cell.angle_alpha   90.00
_cell.angle_beta   90.00
_cell.angle_gamma   90.00
#
_symmetry.space_group_name_H-M   'P 1'
#
loop_
_entity.id
_entity.type
_entity.pdbx_description
1 polymer ?
#
loop_
_entity_poly.entity_id
_entity_poly.type
_entity_poly.pdbx_seq_one_letter_code
_entity_poly.pdbx_strand_id
1 'polypeptide(L)'
;MQFTRSLFQVVQKATTGLRGIEVHPNPRPVLIDLYRKTLTELETQIPEHAIYRQATAALTKHRLAIVERESDVAQLEASVNGGQIEELIMAAEDELKLIPKMAEAKPWEPLQEPAPTGQWVYFEKKQAE
;
A
#
# COMPACT_ATOMS: atom_id res chain seq x y z
N MET A 1 39.43 -13.01 -29.58
CA MET A 1 38.85 -12.98 -28.22
C MET A 1 37.38 -12.67 -28.36
N GLN A 2 36.51 -13.67 -28.23
CA GLN A 2 35.08 -13.51 -28.39
C GLN A 2 34.44 -13.14 -27.05
N PHE A 3 33.54 -12.17 -27.11
CA PHE A 3 32.97 -11.40 -26.02
C PHE A 3 32.28 -12.27 -24.96
N THR A 4 32.80 -12.24 -23.74
CA THR A 4 32.12 -12.74 -22.53
C THR A 4 31.03 -11.74 -22.13
N ARG A 5 29.96 -11.65 -22.94
CA ARG A 5 28.77 -10.81 -22.63
C ARG A 5 27.66 -11.60 -21.92
N SER A 6 27.90 -12.85 -21.53
CA SER A 6 26.86 -13.76 -21.01
C SER A 6 26.82 -13.91 -19.48
N LEU A 7 27.63 -13.17 -18.71
CA LEU A 7 27.70 -13.36 -17.25
C LEU A 7 27.09 -12.24 -16.41
N PHE A 8 26.46 -11.24 -17.04
CA PHE A 8 25.74 -10.17 -16.33
C PHE A 8 24.30 -10.03 -16.85
N GLN A 9 23.62 -11.14 -17.11
CA GLN A 9 22.18 -11.16 -16.90
C GLN A 9 21.95 -11.46 -15.42
N VAL A 10 22.12 -10.43 -14.59
CA VAL A 10 21.18 -10.27 -13.47
C VAL A 10 19.80 -10.42 -14.12
N VAL A 11 18.94 -11.28 -13.57
CA VAL A 11 17.56 -11.46 -14.06
C VAL A 11 16.83 -10.13 -13.83
N GLN A 12 17.09 -9.16 -14.68
CA GLN A 12 16.44 -7.88 -14.70
C GLN A 12 15.16 -8.08 -15.51
N LYS A 13 14.04 -7.89 -14.82
CA LYS A 13 12.71 -7.82 -15.41
C LYS A 13 12.77 -6.83 -16.59
N ALA A 14 12.51 -7.29 -17.80
CA ALA A 14 12.65 -6.45 -19.00
C ALA A 14 11.49 -5.44 -19.13
N THR A 15 10.31 -5.82 -18.66
CA THR A 15 9.11 -4.98 -18.62
C THR A 15 8.17 -5.48 -17.54
N THR A 16 7.36 -4.58 -16.97
CA THR A 16 6.24 -4.90 -16.09
C THR A 16 5.01 -5.40 -16.86
N GLY A 17 4.95 -5.19 -18.17
CA GLY A 17 3.75 -5.48 -18.97
C GLY A 17 2.57 -4.53 -18.72
N LEU A 18 2.75 -3.54 -17.84
CA LEU A 18 1.77 -2.50 -17.52
C LEU A 18 2.19 -1.18 -18.16
N ARG A 19 1.23 -0.43 -18.72
CA ARG A 19 1.50 0.86 -19.35
C ARG A 19 1.74 1.92 -18.28
N GLY A 20 2.82 2.68 -18.42
CA GLY A 20 3.15 3.78 -17.51
C GLY A 20 3.84 3.38 -16.21
N ILE A 21 4.17 2.09 -16.03
CA ILE A 21 4.92 1.60 -14.86
C ILE A 21 6.25 1.04 -15.35
N GLU A 22 7.32 1.80 -15.11
CA GLU A 22 8.68 1.39 -15.48
C GLU A 22 9.24 0.39 -14.47
N VAL A 23 10.12 -0.50 -14.94
CA VAL A 23 10.78 -1.47 -14.06
C VAL A 23 11.76 -0.73 -13.17
N HIS A 24 11.68 -0.97 -11.87
CA HIS A 24 12.58 -0.34 -10.93
C HIS A 24 13.89 -1.15 -10.80
N PRO A 25 15.08 -0.54 -10.89
CA PRO A 25 16.35 -1.29 -10.90
C PRO A 25 16.68 -1.94 -9.55
N ASN A 26 16.32 -1.30 -8.43
CA ASN A 26 16.55 -1.80 -7.06
C ASN A 26 15.32 -1.56 -6.16
N PRO A 27 14.23 -2.34 -6.30
CA PRO A 27 12.94 -2.05 -5.66
C PRO A 27 12.94 -2.29 -4.14
N ARG A 28 13.66 -3.31 -3.67
CA ARG A 28 13.67 -3.74 -2.26
C ARG A 28 14.11 -2.65 -1.26
N PRO A 29 15.29 -2.00 -1.39
CA PRO A 29 15.71 -0.99 -0.43
C PRO A 29 14.74 0.20 -0.38
N VAL A 30 14.25 0.64 -1.56
CA VAL A 30 13.28 1.73 -1.66
C VAL A 30 12.01 1.41 -0.89
N LEU A 31 11.49 0.19 -1.05
CA LEU A 31 10.27 -0.25 -0.42
C LEU A 31 10.42 -0.42 1.11
N ILE A 32 11.59 -0.87 1.59
CA ILE A 32 11.92 -0.87 3.03
C ILE A 32 11.93 0.56 3.59
N ASP A 33 12.58 1.49 2.90
CA ASP A 33 12.67 2.88 3.33
C ASP A 33 11.30 3.55 3.36
N LEU A 34 10.46 3.29 2.35
CA LEU A 34 9.08 3.80 2.30
C LEU A 34 8.23 3.26 3.45
N TYR A 35 8.29 1.96 3.75
CA TYR A 35 7.53 1.40 4.87
C TYR A 35 7.99 1.92 6.22
N ARG A 36 9.31 2.07 6.43
CA ARG A 36 9.84 2.67 7.66
C ARG A 36 9.37 4.12 7.82
N LYS A 37 9.43 4.92 6.76
CA LYS A 37 8.90 6.30 6.75
C LYS A 37 7.40 6.32 7.06
N THR A 38 6.63 5.43 6.43
CA THR A 38 5.18 5.31 6.64
C THR A 38 4.86 5.01 8.11
N LEU A 39 5.58 4.07 8.74
CA LEU A 39 5.39 3.76 10.16
C LEU A 39 5.71 4.95 11.06
N THR A 40 6.82 5.65 10.81
CA THR A 40 7.18 6.85 11.58
C THR A 40 6.13 7.96 11.45
N GLU A 41 5.61 8.19 10.24
CA GLU A 41 4.62 9.22 9.99
C GLU A 41 3.26 8.88 10.61
N LEU A 42 2.84 7.61 10.53
CA LEU A 42 1.63 7.11 11.20
C LEU A 42 1.71 7.30 12.72
N GLU A 43 2.85 7.01 13.33
CA GLU A 43 3.04 7.16 14.78
C GLU A 43 3.06 8.63 15.21
N THR A 44 3.53 9.52 14.34
CA THR A 44 3.66 10.96 14.62
C THR A 44 2.33 11.71 14.47
N GLN A 45 1.58 11.44 13.39
CA GLN A 45 0.39 12.24 13.05
C GLN A 45 -0.94 11.67 13.55
N ILE A 46 -1.05 10.35 13.75
CA ILE A 46 -2.33 9.68 13.96
C ILE A 46 -2.39 9.05 15.36
N PRO A 47 -3.50 9.20 16.12
CA PRO A 47 -3.60 8.63 17.47
C PRO A 47 -3.75 7.09 17.46
N GLU A 48 -3.34 6.43 18.56
CA GLU A 48 -3.32 4.95 18.67
C GLU A 48 -4.69 4.27 18.60
N HIS A 49 -5.75 4.96 19.04
CA HIS A 49 -7.11 4.43 19.01
C HIS A 49 -7.73 4.44 17.61
N ALA A 50 -7.14 5.18 16.65
CA ALA A 50 -7.67 5.24 15.30
C ALA A 50 -7.50 3.87 14.62
N ILE A 51 -8.62 3.29 14.16
CA ILE A 51 -8.64 2.00 13.46
C ILE A 51 -7.73 2.05 12.22
N TYR A 52 -7.71 3.19 11.52
CA TYR A 52 -6.83 3.41 10.37
C TYR A 52 -5.35 3.19 10.73
N ARG A 53 -4.86 3.80 11.83
CA ARG A 53 -3.47 3.58 12.28
C ARG A 53 -3.19 2.12 12.58
N GLN A 54 -4.09 1.43 13.29
CA GLN A 54 -3.91 0.04 13.66
C GLN A 54 -3.85 -0.88 12.44
N ALA A 55 -4.78 -0.71 11.50
CA ALA A 55 -4.87 -1.50 10.28
C ALA A 55 -3.65 -1.26 9.37
N THR A 56 -3.32 0.00 9.09
CA THR A 56 -2.18 0.34 8.22
C THR A 56 -0.86 -0.07 8.87
N ALA A 57 -0.69 0.11 10.18
CA ALA A 57 0.53 -0.34 10.86
C ALA A 57 0.69 -1.87 10.83
N ALA A 58 -0.38 -2.63 11.05
CA ALA A 58 -0.33 -4.09 10.98
C ALA A 58 0.03 -4.58 9.56
N LEU A 59 -0.61 -4.00 8.55
CA LEU A 59 -0.36 -4.33 7.14
C LEU A 59 1.07 -3.97 6.71
N THR A 60 1.55 -2.77 7.06
CA THR A 60 2.90 -2.30 6.73
C THR A 60 3.96 -3.12 7.44
N LYS A 61 3.78 -3.47 8.72
CA LYS A 61 4.69 -4.35 9.47
C LYS A 61 4.77 -5.75 8.87
N HIS A 62 3.62 -6.32 8.49
CA HIS A 62 3.58 -7.62 7.82
C HIS A 62 4.33 -7.60 6.49
N ARG A 63 4.08 -6.59 5.64
CA ARG A 63 4.77 -6.45 4.36
C ARG A 63 6.28 -6.19 4.54
N LEU A 64 6.65 -5.34 5.50
CA LEU A 64 8.06 -5.09 5.82
C LEU A 64 8.79 -6.37 6.24
N ALA A 65 8.17 -7.21 7.08
CA ALA A 65 8.76 -8.48 7.49
C ALA A 65 9.01 -9.44 6.31
N ILE A 66 8.10 -9.49 5.33
CA ILE A 66 8.29 -10.29 4.11
C ILE A 66 9.44 -9.74 3.28
N VAL A 67 9.51 -8.43 3.09
CA VAL A 67 10.52 -7.75 2.28
C VAL A 67 11.92 -7.83 2.91
N GLU A 68 12.00 -7.86 4.24
CA GLU A 68 13.25 -8.07 4.96
C GLU A 68 13.70 -9.54 4.87
N ARG A 69 12.77 -10.50 4.88
CA ARG A 69 13.08 -11.93 4.79
C ARG A 69 13.51 -12.37 3.39
N GLU A 70 12.76 -11.97 2.36
CA GLU A 70 12.99 -12.45 0.99
C GLU A 70 13.96 -11.53 0.23
N SER A 71 14.96 -12.12 -0.43
CA SER A 71 15.89 -11.41 -1.31
C SER A 71 15.48 -11.46 -2.78
N ASP A 72 14.77 -12.52 -3.18
CA ASP A 72 14.30 -12.73 -4.54
C ASP A 72 12.96 -12.04 -4.79
N VAL A 73 12.88 -11.26 -5.87
CA VAL A 73 11.71 -10.46 -6.21
C VAL A 73 10.50 -11.34 -6.55
N ALA A 74 10.71 -12.45 -7.25
CA ALA A 74 9.61 -13.34 -7.64
C ALA A 74 8.94 -14.01 -6.42
N GLN A 75 9.76 -14.45 -5.45
CA GLN A 75 9.27 -15.02 -4.20
C GLN A 75 8.60 -13.98 -3.30
N LEU A 76 9.11 -12.74 -3.31
CA LEU A 76 8.50 -11.62 -2.60
C LEU A 76 7.11 -11.31 -3.16
N GLU A 77 6.96 -11.19 -4.48
CA GLU A 77 5.67 -10.94 -5.14
C GLU A 77 4.66 -12.05 -4.81
N ALA A 78 5.09 -13.33 -4.85
CA ALA A 78 4.25 -14.47 -4.48
C ALA A 78 3.84 -14.46 -2.99
N SER A 79 4.76 -14.09 -2.10
CA SER A 79 4.52 -14.06 -0.65
C SER A 79 3.61 -12.92 -0.22
N VAL A 80 3.74 -11.75 -0.84
CA VAL A 80 2.88 -10.59 -0.57
C VAL A 80 1.51 -10.74 -1.23
N ASN A 81 1.43 -11.46 -2.36
CA ASN A 81 0.23 -11.68 -3.16
C ASN A 81 -0.55 -10.37 -3.43
N GLY A 82 0.17 -9.34 -3.86
CA GLY A 82 -0.33 -7.97 -3.98
C GLY A 82 -0.05 -7.31 -5.33
N GLY A 83 0.22 -8.11 -6.37
CA GLY A 83 0.66 -7.63 -7.68
C GLY A 83 2.18 -7.56 -7.81
N GLN A 84 2.64 -6.73 -8.74
CA GLN A 84 4.07 -6.55 -9.00
C GLN A 84 4.73 -5.65 -7.95
N ILE A 85 6.04 -5.80 -7.77
CA ILE A 85 6.78 -5.01 -6.77
C ILE A 85 6.72 -3.50 -7.05
N GLU A 86 6.66 -3.09 -8.32
CA GLU A 86 6.51 -1.69 -8.70
C GLU A 86 5.15 -1.10 -8.27
N GLU A 87 4.07 -1.87 -8.37
CA GLU A 87 2.75 -1.46 -7.90
C GLU A 87 2.74 -1.31 -6.37
N LEU A 88 3.47 -2.17 -5.65
CA LEU A 88 3.63 -2.05 -4.21
C LEU A 88 4.40 -0.78 -3.81
N ILE A 89 5.41 -0.38 -4.58
CA ILE A 89 6.13 0.89 -4.36
C ILE A 89 5.16 2.06 -4.53
N MET A 90 4.40 2.10 -5.63
CA MET A 90 3.41 3.16 -5.88
C MET A 90 2.38 3.22 -4.75
N ALA A 91 1.85 2.08 -4.33
CA ALA A 91 0.90 2.00 -3.23
C ALA A 91 1.51 2.51 -1.90
N ALA A 92 2.78 2.20 -1.61
CA ALA A 92 3.47 2.69 -0.42
C ALA A 92 3.70 4.21 -0.47
N GLU A 93 4.03 4.77 -1.65
CA GLU A 93 4.14 6.22 -1.84
C GLU A 93 2.81 6.93 -1.69
N ASP A 94 1.73 6.35 -2.21
CA ASP A 94 0.39 6.92 -2.10
C ASP A 94 -0.14 6.85 -0.68
N GLU A 95 0.16 5.77 0.06
CA GLU A 95 -0.15 5.68 1.50
C GLU A 95 0.60 6.78 2.27
N LEU A 96 1.87 7.02 1.96
CA LEU A 96 2.64 8.09 2.61
C LEU A 96 2.05 9.48 2.33
N LYS A 97 1.53 9.72 1.12
CA LYS A 97 0.82 10.96 0.76
C LYS A 97 -0.58 11.05 1.39
N LEU A 98 -1.18 9.91 1.73
CA LEU A 98 -2.52 9.83 2.33
C LEU A 98 -2.51 10.19 3.82
N ILE A 99 -1.47 9.79 4.56
CA ILE A 99 -1.34 10.05 6.00
C ILE A 99 -1.60 11.52 6.39
N PRO A 100 -0.96 12.54 5.77
CA PRO A 100 -1.23 13.93 6.12
C PRO A 100 -2.68 14.35 5.84
N LYS A 101 -3.29 13.83 4.77
CA LYS A 101 -4.70 14.10 4.47
C LYS A 101 -5.64 13.45 5.49
N MET A 102 -5.30 12.26 5.98
CA MET A 102 -6.05 11.58 7.04
C MET A 102 -5.91 12.30 8.37
N ALA A 103 -4.74 12.87 8.66
CA ALA A 103 -4.51 13.69 9.85
C ALA A 103 -5.36 14.98 9.83
N GLU A 104 -5.52 15.60 8.66
CA GLU A 104 -6.42 16.75 8.48
C GLU A 104 -7.90 16.35 8.58
N ALA A 105 -8.30 15.25 7.95
CA ALA A 105 -9.70 14.81 7.88
C ALA A 105 -10.23 14.18 9.18
N LYS A 106 -9.34 13.64 10.04
CA LYS A 106 -9.66 12.99 11.32
C LYS A 106 -10.85 12.02 11.25
N PRO A 107 -10.82 11.00 10.37
CA PRO A 107 -11.94 10.08 10.15
C PRO A 107 -12.29 9.16 11.34
N TRP A 108 -11.48 9.18 12.40
CA TRP A 108 -11.74 8.46 13.66
C TRP A 108 -12.68 9.21 14.61
N GLU A 109 -12.99 10.48 14.32
CA GLU A 109 -14.00 11.23 15.06
C GLU A 109 -15.41 10.73 14.69
N PRO A 110 -16.39 10.92 15.59
CA PRO A 110 -17.78 10.59 15.26
C PRO A 110 -18.26 11.38 14.04
N LEU A 111 -19.25 10.82 13.35
CA LEU A 111 -19.83 11.41 12.14
C LEU A 111 -20.26 12.87 12.39
N GLN A 112 -19.75 13.79 11.57
CA GLN A 112 -20.04 15.22 11.69
C GLN A 112 -21.53 15.54 11.49
N GLU A 113 -22.18 14.85 10.53
CA GLU A 113 -23.60 15.05 10.23
C GLU A 113 -24.32 13.68 10.18
N PRO A 114 -25.23 13.39 11.13
CA PRO A 114 -26.02 12.17 11.05
C PRO A 114 -26.93 12.21 9.83
N ALA A 115 -27.20 11.02 9.26
CA ALA A 115 -28.08 10.91 8.11
C ALA A 115 -29.49 11.44 8.45
N PRO A 116 -30.10 12.28 7.58
CA PRO A 116 -31.50 12.67 7.71
C PRO A 116 -32.43 11.45 7.73
N THR A 117 -33.56 11.56 8.43
CA THR A 117 -34.56 10.49 8.48
C THR A 117 -35.09 10.19 7.09
N GLY A 118 -34.95 8.94 6.65
CA GLY A 118 -35.38 8.48 5.32
C GLY A 118 -34.32 8.58 4.21
N GLN A 119 -33.13 9.15 4.45
CA GLN A 119 -32.07 9.30 3.44
C GLN A 119 -31.64 7.97 2.79
N TRP A 120 -31.58 6.90 3.59
CA TRP A 120 -31.16 5.56 3.17
C TRP A 120 -32.34 4.60 2.98
N VAL A 121 -33.56 5.12 2.88
CA VAL A 121 -34.78 4.36 2.61
C VAL A 121 -35.12 4.50 1.13
N TYR A 122 -34.71 3.51 0.32
CA TYR A 122 -34.89 3.58 -1.14
C TYR A 122 -36.29 3.16 -1.59
N PHE A 123 -36.72 1.95 -1.21
CA PHE A 123 -37.99 1.35 -1.64
C PHE A 123 -38.64 0.65 -0.45
N GLU A 124 -39.19 1.41 0.49
CA GLU A 124 -40.06 0.78 1.48
C GLU A 124 -41.23 0.11 0.75
N LYS A 125 -41.39 -1.20 0.99
CA LYS A 125 -42.51 -2.00 0.49
C LYS A 125 -43.78 -1.33 0.98
N LYS A 126 -44.59 -0.79 0.06
CA LYS A 126 -46.02 -0.50 0.32
C LYS A 126 -46.60 -1.74 1.01
N GLN A 127 -46.79 -1.69 2.32
CA GLN A 127 -47.73 -2.60 2.96
C GLN A 127 -49.10 -2.12 2.46
N ALA A 128 -49.72 -2.93 1.61
CA ALA A 128 -51.09 -2.71 1.18
C ALA A 128 -51.97 -2.74 2.44
N GLU A 129 -52.53 -1.59 2.78
CA GLU A 129 -53.61 -1.44 3.75
C GLU A 129 -54.93 -1.93 3.13
#